data_AF-A0A8T5U2B9-F1
#
_entry.id   AF-A0A8T5U2B9-F1
#
_cell.length_a   1.000
_cell.length_b   1.000
_cell.length_c   1.000
_cell.angle_alpha   90.00
_cell.angle_beta   90.00
_cell.angle_gamma   90.00
#
_symmetry.space_group_name_H-M   'P 1'
#
loop_
_entity.id
_entity.type
_entity.pdbx_description
1 polymer ?
#
loop_
_entity_poly.entity_id
_entity_poly.type
_entity_poly.pdbx_seq_one_letter_code
_entity_poly.pdbx_strand_id
1 'polypeptide(L)'
;MAEKISKRITLSVIMITLAGQLAWGVENQFFNVFMYNVIAPIPMFISIMVAASAITATITSIVMGALSDIKGKRKTFIIIGFVFWTITTAIFPLSGLLTPYNVILAVILAILFDCVMTFFGSTAYDANFNAYVTDITTYLMEKMKNM
;
A
#
# COMPACT_ATOMS: atom_id res chain seq x y z
N MET A 1 -3.46 -7.93 -36.37
CA MET A 1 -3.93 -6.74 -35.60
C MET A 1 -3.80 -7.14 -34.14
N ALA A 2 -2.97 -6.45 -33.35
CA ALA A 2 -2.72 -6.80 -31.96
C ALA A 2 -4.03 -7.06 -31.20
N GLU A 3 -4.14 -8.20 -30.51
CA GLU A 3 -5.30 -8.49 -29.67
C GLU A 3 -5.32 -7.46 -28.53
N LYS A 4 -6.17 -6.44 -28.67
CA LYS A 4 -6.25 -5.34 -27.70
C LYS A 4 -6.70 -5.89 -26.35
N ILE A 5 -6.03 -5.47 -25.27
CA ILE A 5 -6.53 -5.63 -23.90
C ILE A 5 -8.01 -5.20 -23.90
N SER A 6 -8.86 -6.02 -23.29
CA SER A 6 -10.28 -5.68 -23.11
C SER A 6 -10.39 -4.31 -22.46
N LYS A 7 -11.17 -3.40 -23.07
CA LYS A 7 -11.41 -2.04 -22.56
C LYS A 7 -11.79 -2.03 -21.08
N ARG A 8 -12.49 -3.07 -20.61
CA ARG A 8 -12.87 -3.24 -19.21
C ARG A 8 -11.66 -3.44 -18.30
N ILE A 9 -10.71 -4.29 -18.68
CA ILE A 9 -9.49 -4.54 -17.90
C ILE A 9 -8.62 -3.29 -17.88
N THR A 10 -8.45 -2.63 -19.03
CA THR A 10 -7.71 -1.36 -19.11
C THR A 10 -8.32 -0.30 -18.19
N LEU A 11 -9.64 -0.15 -18.22
CA LEU A 11 -10.34 0.79 -17.33
C LEU A 11 -10.14 0.42 -15.86
N SER A 12 -10.28 -0.86 -15.48
CA SER A 12 -10.04 -1.31 -14.11
C SER A 12 -8.62 -1.02 -13.63
N VAL A 13 -7.61 -1.29 -14.45
CA VAL A 13 -6.21 -0.98 -14.13
C VAL A 13 -6.04 0.51 -13.90
N ILE A 14 -6.52 1.36 -14.82
CA ILE A 14 -6.43 2.82 -14.68
C ILE A 14 -7.08 3.28 -13.37
N MET A 15 -8.28 2.81 -13.07
CA MET A 15 -9.01 3.20 -11.85
C MET A 15 -8.28 2.76 -10.57
N ILE A 16 -7.73 1.55 -10.54
CA ILE A 16 -6.99 1.05 -9.37
C ILE A 16 -5.65 1.78 -9.21
N THR A 17 -4.92 2.02 -10.29
CA THR A 17 -3.68 2.82 -10.28
C THR A 17 -3.94 4.21 -9.71
N LEU A 18 -4.96 4.90 -10.23
CA LEU A 18 -5.31 6.24 -9.77
C LEU A 18 -5.73 6.24 -8.31
N ALA A 19 -6.60 5.32 -7.90
CA ALA A 19 -7.05 5.22 -6.51
C ALA A 19 -5.89 4.94 -5.55
N GLY A 20 -4.98 4.02 -5.89
CA GLY A 20 -3.82 3.69 -5.06
C GLY A 20 -2.86 4.86 -4.89
N GLN A 21 -2.55 5.59 -5.97
CA GLN A 21 -1.68 6.77 -5.89
C GLN A 21 -2.31 7.92 -5.10
N LEU A 22 -3.61 8.14 -5.28
CA LEU A 22 -4.35 9.13 -4.50
C LEU A 22 -4.36 8.76 -3.01
N ALA A 23 -4.64 7.50 -2.68
CA ALA A 23 -4.63 7.02 -1.31
C ALA A 23 -3.27 7.24 -0.65
N TRP A 24 -2.19 6.78 -1.30
CA TRP A 24 -0.82 6.95 -0.80
C TRP A 24 -0.43 8.42 -0.61
N GLY A 25 -0.79 9.29 -1.56
CA GLY A 25 -0.49 10.72 -1.47
C GLY A 25 -1.23 11.40 -0.31
N VAL A 26 -2.52 11.11 -0.14
CA VAL A 26 -3.35 11.67 0.95
C VAL A 26 -2.88 11.13 2.30
N GLU A 27 -2.57 9.84 2.37
CA GLU A 27 -2.15 9.15 3.58
C GLU A 27 -0.82 9.70 4.12
N ASN A 28 0.20 9.80 3.28
CA ASN A 28 1.49 10.38 3.68
C ASN A 28 1.34 11.81 4.20
N GLN A 29 0.49 12.61 3.56
CA GLN A 29 0.24 13.96 4.04
C GLN A 29 -0.52 13.96 5.37
N PHE A 30 -1.56 13.14 5.48
CA PHE A 30 -2.42 13.07 6.65
C PHE A 30 -1.67 12.57 7.89
N PHE A 31 -0.91 11.49 7.79
CA PHE A 31 -0.19 10.91 8.94
C PHE A 31 0.89 11.85 9.47
N ASN A 32 1.63 12.51 8.57
CA ASN A 32 2.64 13.49 8.96
C ASN A 32 2.03 14.66 9.74
N VAL A 33 0.91 15.19 9.24
CA VAL A 33 0.18 16.29 9.91
C VAL A 33 -0.44 15.84 11.23
N PHE A 34 -1.01 14.63 11.27
CA PHE A 34 -1.61 14.07 12.47
C PHE A 34 -0.57 13.86 13.59
N MET A 35 0.57 13.25 13.26
CA MET A 35 1.67 13.05 14.20
C MET A 35 2.11 14.38 14.81
N TYR A 36 2.28 15.42 13.99
CA TYR A 36 2.74 16.73 14.46
C TYR A 36 1.70 17.50 15.29
N ASN A 37 0.46 17.59 14.77
CA ASN A 37 -0.57 18.46 15.35
C ASN A 37 -1.37 17.80 16.49
N VAL A 38 -1.51 16.47 16.48
CA VAL A 38 -2.38 15.75 17.43
C VAL A 38 -1.58 15.00 18.48
N ILE A 39 -0.42 14.42 18.14
CA ILE A 39 0.37 13.63 19.08
C ILE A 39 1.46 14.47 19.73
N ALA A 40 2.43 14.95 18.94
CA ALA A 40 3.54 15.74 19.45
C ALA A 40 4.15 16.62 18.35
N PRO A 41 4.38 17.92 18.62
CA PRO A 41 4.97 18.84 17.66
C PRO A 41 6.50 18.67 17.55
N ILE A 42 6.95 17.42 17.37
CA ILE A 42 8.36 17.03 17.29
C ILE A 42 8.59 16.34 15.94
N PRO A 43 9.26 17.00 14.97
CA PRO A 43 9.47 16.45 13.63
C PRO A 43 10.22 15.12 13.59
N MET A 44 11.06 14.85 14.59
CA MET A 44 11.80 13.59 14.71
C MET A 44 10.89 12.36 14.66
N PHE A 45 9.70 12.41 15.27
CA PHE A 45 8.78 11.27 15.27
C PHE A 45 8.20 10.99 13.88
N ILE A 46 8.00 12.03 13.07
CA ILE A 46 7.60 11.89 11.67
C ILE A 46 8.71 11.19 10.88
N SER A 47 9.95 11.63 11.06
CA SER A 47 11.10 11.01 10.37
C SER A 47 11.26 9.53 10.72
N ILE A 48 11.09 9.17 11.99
CA ILE A 48 11.17 7.77 12.44
C ILE A 48 10.01 6.96 11.86
N MET A 49 8.78 7.49 11.89
CA MET A 49 7.60 6.84 11.31
C MET A 49 7.79 6.54 9.83
N VAL A 50 8.16 7.55 9.03
CA VAL A 50 8.39 7.40 7.59
C VAL A 50 9.53 6.44 7.30
N ALA A 51 10.62 6.48 8.07
CA ALA A 51 11.73 5.54 7.90
C ALA A 51 11.33 4.08 8.21
N ALA A 52 10.58 3.86 9.28
CA ALA A 52 10.08 2.54 9.65
C ALA A 52 9.14 1.97 8.57
N SER A 53 8.26 2.81 8.02
CA SER A 53 7.34 2.43 6.97
C SER A 53 8.05 2.16 5.64
N ALA A 54 9.09 2.94 5.29
CA ALA A 54 9.91 2.66 4.11
C ALA A 54 10.62 1.29 4.20
N ILE A 55 11.13 0.93 5.38
CA ILE A 55 11.72 -0.40 5.62
C ILE A 55 10.65 -1.48 5.48
N THR A 56 9.49 -1.29 6.12
CA THR A 56 8.36 -2.22 6.04
C THR A 56 7.90 -2.42 4.59
N ALA A 57 7.70 -1.35 3.84
CA ALA A 57 7.31 -1.38 2.43
C ALA A 57 8.30 -2.19 1.58
N THR A 58 9.59 -1.96 1.79
CA THR A 58 10.66 -2.65 1.06
C THR A 58 10.65 -4.15 1.33
N ILE A 59 10.67 -4.54 2.61
CA ILE A 59 10.67 -5.95 3.01
C ILE A 59 9.39 -6.64 2.50
N THR A 60 8.25 -5.98 2.69
CA THR A 60 6.95 -6.52 2.29
C THR A 60 6.88 -6.73 0.79
N SER A 61 7.32 -5.76 0.00
CA SER A 61 7.29 -5.83 -1.46
C SER A 61 8.07 -7.03 -1.99
N ILE A 62 9.24 -7.30 -1.40
CA ILE A 62 10.08 -8.45 -1.75
C ILE A 62 9.42 -9.77 -1.33
N VAL A 63 9.05 -9.89 -0.05
CA VAL A 63 8.54 -11.15 0.52
C VAL A 63 7.18 -11.52 -0.05
N MET A 64 6.25 -10.57 -0.10
CA MET A 64 4.89 -10.81 -0.59
C MET A 64 4.83 -10.91 -2.11
N GLY A 65 5.75 -10.25 -2.82
CA GLY A 65 5.95 -10.45 -4.25
C GLY A 65 6.32 -11.91 -4.53
N ALA A 66 7.40 -12.39 -3.90
CA ALA A 66 7.85 -13.78 -4.04
C ALA A 66 6.79 -14.79 -3.60
N LEU A 67 6.10 -14.55 -2.48
CA LEU A 67 5.04 -15.43 -1.98
C LEU A 67 3.87 -15.53 -2.98
N SER A 68 3.50 -14.42 -3.59
CA SER A 68 2.41 -14.38 -4.56
C SER A 68 2.78 -15.07 -5.87
N ASP A 69 4.04 -14.92 -6.31
CA ASP A 69 4.58 -15.63 -7.47
C ASP A 69 4.49 -17.15 -7.27
N ILE A 70 4.89 -17.66 -6.09
CA ILE A 70 4.81 -19.09 -5.77
C ILE A 70 3.36 -19.59 -5.75
N LYS A 71 2.44 -18.81 -5.18
CA LYS A 71 1.02 -19.22 -5.07
C LYS A 71 0.22 -19.02 -6.37
N GLY A 72 0.71 -18.20 -7.32
CA GLY A 72 0.05 -17.92 -8.60
C GLY A 72 -1.31 -17.22 -8.49
N LYS A 73 -1.65 -16.61 -7.35
CA LYS A 73 -2.98 -16.03 -7.05
C LYS A 73 -2.93 -14.52 -6.77
N ARG A 74 -2.23 -13.75 -7.62
CA ARG A 74 -2.02 -12.29 -7.44
C ARG A 74 -3.31 -11.51 -7.14
N LYS A 75 -4.39 -11.77 -7.89
CA LYS A 75 -5.69 -11.07 -7.70
C LYS A 75 -6.23 -11.14 -6.28
N THR A 76 -6.07 -12.30 -5.62
CA THR A 76 -6.54 -12.48 -4.24
C THR A 76 -5.72 -11.63 -3.28
N PHE A 77 -4.40 -11.59 -3.44
CA PHE A 77 -3.53 -10.74 -2.63
C PHE A 77 -3.84 -9.25 -2.81
N ILE A 78 -4.13 -8.81 -4.04
CA ILE A 78 -4.52 -7.43 -4.34
C ILE A 78 -5.79 -7.05 -3.57
N ILE A 79 -6.86 -7.86 -3.69
CA ILE A 79 -8.16 -7.56 -3.06
C ILE A 79 -8.03 -7.55 -1.53
N ILE A 80 -7.41 -8.57 -0.96
CA ILE A 80 -7.21 -8.68 0.49
C ILE A 80 -6.39 -7.50 1.00
N GLY A 81 -5.28 -7.18 0.33
CA GLY A 81 -4.41 -6.08 0.71
C GLY A 81 -5.13 -4.73 0.68
N PHE A 82 -5.91 -4.42 -0.36
CA PHE A 82 -6.66 -3.16 -0.42
C PHE A 82 -7.73 -3.03 0.69
N VAL A 83 -8.41 -4.12 1.02
CA VAL A 83 -9.42 -4.11 2.11
C VAL A 83 -8.74 -3.82 3.45
N PHE A 84 -7.67 -4.54 3.78
CA PHE A 84 -6.96 -4.34 5.04
C PHE A 84 -6.21 -3.01 5.08
N TRP A 85 -5.67 -2.54 3.95
CA TRP A 85 -5.09 -1.20 3.85
C TRP A 85 -6.13 -0.15 4.25
N THR A 86 -7.32 -0.16 3.64
CA THR A 86 -8.38 0.80 3.97
C THR A 86 -8.78 0.77 5.45
N ILE A 87 -8.94 -0.43 6.02
CA ILE A 87 -9.32 -0.59 7.44
C ILE A 87 -8.25 -0.03 8.36
N THR A 88 -6.97 -0.33 8.08
CA THR A 88 -5.85 0.08 8.92
C THR A 88 -5.58 1.58 8.83
N THR A 89 -5.73 2.19 7.64
CA THR A 89 -5.69 3.65 7.47
C THR A 89 -6.80 4.34 8.28
N ALA A 90 -8.01 3.78 8.33
CA ALA A 90 -9.12 4.33 9.13
C ALA A 90 -8.90 4.22 10.65
N ILE A 91 -8.13 3.21 11.10
CA ILE A 91 -7.82 2.98 12.51
C ILE A 91 -6.70 3.90 13.02
N PHE A 92 -5.81 4.37 12.14
CA PHE A 92 -4.63 5.15 12.50
C PHE A 92 -4.89 6.30 13.51
N PRO A 93 -5.94 7.14 13.36
CA PRO A 93 -6.20 8.25 14.28
C PRO A 93 -6.49 7.83 15.73
N LEU A 94 -6.85 6.56 15.97
CA LEU A 94 -7.06 6.05 17.33
C LEU A 94 -5.80 6.10 18.19
N SER A 95 -4.61 6.14 17.56
CA SER A 95 -3.33 6.34 18.27
C SER A 95 -3.31 7.64 19.08
N GLY A 96 -3.96 8.71 18.59
CA GLY A 96 -4.02 10.00 19.26
C GLY A 96 -4.87 10.02 20.54
N LEU A 97 -5.72 9.01 20.78
CA LEU A 97 -6.48 8.90 22.03
C LEU A 97 -5.57 8.67 23.24
N LEU A 98 -4.35 8.18 23.03
CA LEU A 98 -3.37 7.95 24.08
C LEU A 98 -2.54 9.21 24.43
N THR A 99 -2.59 10.26 23.60
CA THR A 99 -1.81 11.48 23.79
C THR A 99 -1.97 12.10 25.19
N PRO A 100 -3.19 12.24 25.76
CA PRO A 100 -3.35 12.83 27.09
C PRO A 100 -2.75 12.01 28.23
N TYR A 101 -2.54 10.70 28.01
CA TYR A 101 -2.05 9.78 29.03
C TYR A 101 -0.54 9.55 28.92
N ASN A 102 -0.05 9.29 27.71
CA ASN A 102 1.36 9.06 27.44
C ASN A 102 1.69 9.28 25.96
N VAL A 103 2.37 10.40 25.69
CA VAL A 103 2.77 10.82 24.34
C VAL A 103 3.67 9.78 23.65
N ILE A 104 4.64 9.21 24.37
CA ILE A 104 5.57 8.24 23.78
C ILE A 104 4.82 6.98 23.34
N LEU A 105 3.86 6.53 24.15
CA LEU A 105 3.02 5.38 23.81
C LEU A 105 2.14 5.67 22.58
N ALA A 106 1.57 6.87 22.48
CA ALA A 106 0.80 7.31 21.32
C ALA A 106 1.65 7.31 20.04
N VAL A 107 2.89 7.81 20.11
CA VAL A 107 3.85 7.78 18.99
C VAL A 107 4.16 6.35 18.55
N ILE A 108 4.50 5.46 19.50
CA ILE A 108 4.81 4.06 19.18
C ILE A 108 3.62 3.38 18.51
N LEU A 109 2.40 3.60 19.02
CA LEU A 109 1.19 3.03 18.44
C LEU A 109 0.90 3.58 17.04
N ALA A 110 1.11 4.88 16.82
CA ALA A 110 0.97 5.50 15.50
C ALA A 110 1.97 4.90 14.48
N ILE A 111 3.24 4.75 14.86
CA ILE A 111 4.26 4.11 14.01
C ILE A 111 3.88 2.66 13.71
N LEU A 112 3.37 1.92 14.71
CA LEU A 112 2.91 0.55 14.51
C LEU A 112 1.75 0.48 13.51
N PHE A 113 0.74 1.35 13.66
CA PHE A 113 -0.39 1.42 12.73
C PHE A 113 0.06 1.79 11.32
N ASP A 114 0.98 2.73 11.17
CA ASP A 114 1.55 3.11 9.87
C ASP A 114 2.28 1.94 9.21
N CYS A 115 3.11 1.21 9.96
CA CYS A 115 3.80 0.02 9.46
C CYS A 115 2.83 -1.11 9.06
N VAL A 116 1.81 -1.40 9.88
CA VAL A 116 0.81 -2.43 9.58
C VAL A 116 0.01 -2.06 8.33
N MET A 117 -0.39 -0.81 8.24
CA MET A 117 -1.07 -0.26 7.08
C MET A 117 -0.18 -0.39 5.83
N THR A 118 1.07 0.06 5.92
CA THR A 118 2.06 0.01 4.84
C THR A 118 2.30 -1.43 4.36
N PHE A 119 2.34 -2.41 5.26
CA PHE A 119 2.43 -3.82 4.90
C PHE A 119 1.29 -4.23 3.96
N PHE A 120 0.04 -3.86 4.27
CA PHE A 120 -1.09 -4.20 3.41
C PHE A 120 -1.09 -3.40 2.10
N GLY A 121 -0.75 -2.10 2.15
CA GLY A 121 -0.61 -1.23 0.99
C GLY A 121 0.42 -1.76 0.00
N SER A 122 1.64 -2.04 0.47
CA SER A 122 2.73 -2.59 -0.36
C SER A 122 2.45 -4.01 -0.83
N THR A 123 1.76 -4.84 -0.03
CA THR A 123 1.29 -6.15 -0.50
C THR A 123 0.33 -5.99 -1.68
N ALA A 124 -0.64 -5.08 -1.60
CA ALA A 124 -1.64 -4.90 -2.65
C ALA A 124 -1.04 -4.27 -3.90
N TYR A 125 -0.42 -3.10 -3.74
CA TYR A 125 -0.05 -2.22 -4.83
C TYR A 125 1.35 -2.54 -5.36
N ASP A 126 2.36 -2.45 -4.51
CA ASP A 126 3.77 -2.53 -4.90
C ASP A 126 4.15 -3.94 -5.37
N ALA A 127 3.82 -4.96 -4.56
CA ALA A 127 4.19 -6.35 -4.82
C ALA A 127 3.35 -7.01 -5.91
N ASN A 128 2.04 -6.78 -5.90
CA ASN A 128 1.11 -7.60 -6.66
C ASN A 128 0.44 -6.90 -7.82
N PHE A 129 -0.02 -5.67 -7.65
CA PHE A 129 -0.74 -4.96 -8.71
C PHE A 129 0.18 -4.58 -9.87
N ASN A 130 1.36 -4.01 -9.59
CA ASN A 130 2.34 -3.67 -10.63
C ASN A 130 2.77 -4.91 -11.44
N ALA A 131 3.01 -6.03 -10.76
CA ALA A 131 3.33 -7.30 -11.40
C ALA A 131 2.14 -7.86 -12.21
N TYR A 132 0.91 -7.77 -11.67
CA TYR A 132 -0.31 -8.16 -12.39
C TYR A 132 -0.50 -7.39 -13.71
N VAL A 133 -0.24 -6.07 -13.71
CA VAL A 133 -0.29 -5.25 -14.92
C VAL A 133 0.76 -5.70 -15.96
N THR A 134 1.92 -6.13 -15.49
CA THR A 134 2.98 -6.67 -16.35
C THR A 134 2.59 -8.02 -16.95
N ASP A 135 2.00 -8.92 -16.17
CA ASP A 135 1.56 -10.25 -16.61
C ASP A 135 0.50 -10.15 -17.71
N ILE A 136 -0.54 -9.31 -17.53
CA ILE A 136 -1.61 -9.16 -18.53
C ILE A 136 -1.11 -8.53 -19.83
N THR A 137 -0.07 -7.70 -19.77
CA THR A 137 0.51 -7.05 -20.95
C THR A 137 1.41 -8.01 -21.71
N THR A 138 2.20 -8.82 -21.00
CA THR A 138 3.14 -9.80 -21.57
C THR A 138 2.41 -10.97 -22.23
N TYR A 139 1.38 -11.50 -21.58
CA TYR A 139 0.54 -12.58 -22.12
C TYR A 139 -0.01 -12.26 -23.52
N LEU A 140 -0.40 -11.00 -23.75
CA LEU A 140 -0.93 -10.56 -25.04
C LEU A 140 0.14 -10.46 -26.11
N MET A 141 1.36 -10.04 -25.76
CA MET A 141 2.47 -9.99 -26.71
C MET A 141 2.88 -11.39 -27.19
N GLU A 142 2.91 -12.36 -26.28
CA GLU A 142 3.26 -13.74 -26.61
C GLU A 142 2.17 -14.41 -27.47
N LYS A 143 0.90 -14.17 -27.16
CA LYS A 143 -0.23 -14.66 -27.97
C LYS A 143 -0.21 -14.11 -29.40
N MET A 144 0.20 -12.85 -29.59
CA MET A 144 0.37 -12.25 -30.92
C MET A 144 1.56 -12.81 -31.71
N LYS A 145 2.63 -13.24 -31.04
CA LYS A 145 3.81 -13.84 -31.68
C LYS A 145 3.54 -15.26 -32.18
N ASN A 146 2.61 -15.96 -31.53
CA ASN A 146 2.25 -17.35 -31.80
C ASN A 146 1.01 -17.48 -32.73
N MET A 147 0.52 -16.36 -33.29
CA MET A 147 -0.54 -16.29 -34.31
C MET A 147 0.05 -15.87 -35.66
#